data_AF-A0A7S1MT15-F1
#
_entry.id   AF-A0A7S1MT15-F1
#
_cell.length_a   1.000
_cell.length_b   1.000
_cell.length_c   1.000
_cell.angle_alpha   90.00
_cell.angle_beta   90.00
_cell.angle_gamma   90.00
#
_symmetry.space_group_name_H-M   'P 1'
#
loop_
_entity.id
_entity.type
_entity.pdbx_description
1 polymer ?
#
loop_
_entity_poly.entity_id
_entity_poly.type
_entity_poly.pdbx_seq_one_letter_code
_entity_poly.pdbx_strand_id
1 'polypeptide(L)'
;RCAAQGSRGVVSLLAPPSGRPGALGICLRSSAMVGRSLRRGPMRSRPLLRCRGRRRPILARLSCRQDTGGVLNKAVRLCLERGGPSRYSMCAFVTCGGKVIAGPAQCGLGSPTPSAFRLQAHRSGHASQTRHAEVAALAALPRGMQRRRLRRCHLVVLRAEEDPAGRIRLQLARPCRDCARLCCEIGVQKVTYSTEEGTLRTEMAADVVAESRPSSGTLFHLLNH
;
A
#
# COMPACT_ATOMS: atom_id res chain seq x y z
N ARG A 1 -5.86 -27.69 23.31
CA ARG A 1 -5.05 -26.46 23.44
C ARG A 1 -3.95 -26.52 22.38
N CYS A 2 -4.12 -25.86 21.23
CA CYS A 2 -3.12 -25.87 20.15
C CYS A 2 -2.48 -24.48 20.07
N ALA A 3 -1.21 -24.37 20.47
CA ALA A 3 -0.44 -23.15 20.35
C ALA A 3 0.17 -23.07 18.94
N ALA A 4 -0.27 -22.10 18.15
CA ALA A 4 0.34 -21.77 16.87
C ALA A 4 1.57 -20.88 17.10
N GLN A 5 2.76 -21.42 16.85
CA GLN A 5 4.01 -20.66 16.86
C GLN A 5 4.11 -19.85 15.56
N GLY A 6 3.91 -18.53 15.64
CA GLY A 6 4.14 -17.60 14.55
C GLY A 6 5.64 -17.35 14.35
N SER A 7 6.15 -17.66 13.17
CA SER A 7 7.54 -17.42 12.78
C SER A 7 7.84 -15.92 12.68
N ARG A 8 8.71 -15.43 13.57
CA ARG A 8 9.22 -14.05 13.56
C ARG A 8 10.40 -13.95 12.59
N GLY A 9 10.17 -13.40 11.40
CA GLY A 9 11.23 -13.02 10.48
C GLY A 9 11.75 -11.63 10.84
N VAL A 10 12.90 -11.55 11.53
CA VAL A 10 13.61 -10.29 11.75
C VAL A 10 14.37 -9.96 10.47
N VAL A 11 14.00 -8.88 9.79
CA VAL A 11 14.71 -8.36 8.63
C VAL A 11 15.51 -7.14 9.08
N SER A 12 16.81 -7.33 9.35
CA SER A 12 17.74 -6.23 9.59
C SER A 12 18.06 -5.55 8.26
N LEU A 13 17.71 -4.27 8.14
CA LEU A 13 18.11 -3.43 7.02
C LEU A 13 19.56 -2.99 7.19
N LEU A 14 20.47 -3.66 6.49
CA LEU A 14 21.86 -3.20 6.34
C LEU A 14 21.89 -1.97 5.42
N ALA A 15 22.57 -0.92 5.87
CA ALA A 15 22.76 0.32 5.13
C ALA A 15 23.57 0.08 3.84
N PRO A 16 23.15 0.64 2.69
CA PRO A 16 23.95 0.58 1.47
C PRO A 16 25.12 1.60 1.51
N PRO A 17 26.27 1.30 0.89
CA PRO A 17 27.36 2.25 0.74
C PRO A 17 26.98 3.41 -0.21
N SER A 18 27.39 4.61 0.19
CA SER A 18 27.21 5.89 -0.50
C SER A 18 28.02 5.95 -1.81
N GLY A 19 27.34 6.09 -2.94
CA GLY A 19 27.93 6.34 -4.27
C GLY A 19 27.16 7.44 -5.00
N ARG A 20 27.91 8.45 -5.48
CA ARG A 20 27.48 9.75 -6.05
C ARG A 20 26.75 9.69 -7.41
N PRO A 21 26.09 10.78 -7.83
CA PRO A 21 25.11 10.81 -8.93
C PRO A 21 25.74 11.17 -10.29
N GLY A 22 25.12 10.70 -11.38
CA GLY A 22 25.52 11.01 -12.75
C GLY A 22 24.32 11.20 -13.70
N ALA A 23 24.19 12.44 -14.17
CA ALA A 23 23.66 12.92 -15.46
C ALA A 23 22.21 12.58 -15.91
N LEU A 24 21.48 13.69 -16.11
CA LEU A 24 20.20 13.84 -16.79
C LEU A 24 20.33 13.55 -18.29
N GLY A 25 19.38 12.80 -18.85
CA GLY A 25 19.17 12.65 -20.29
C GLY A 25 17.71 12.88 -20.63
N ILE A 26 17.39 14.09 -21.10
CA ILE A 26 16.07 14.48 -21.63
C ILE A 26 16.08 14.11 -23.12
N CYS A 27 15.24 13.16 -23.53
CA CYS A 27 14.92 12.94 -24.94
C CYS A 27 13.47 13.36 -25.22
N LEU A 28 13.34 14.53 -25.85
CA LEU A 28 12.13 14.97 -26.55
C LEU A 28 11.85 14.02 -27.72
N ARG A 29 10.64 13.48 -27.80
CA ARG A 29 10.14 12.81 -29.01
C ARG A 29 9.03 13.66 -29.63
N SER A 30 9.34 14.16 -30.82
CA SER A 30 8.40 14.83 -31.72
C SER A 30 7.52 13.83 -32.46
N SER A 31 6.37 14.37 -32.85
CA SER A 31 5.21 13.80 -33.52
C SER A 31 5.47 12.97 -34.78
N ALA A 32 4.57 12.02 -35.04
CA ALA A 32 4.13 11.69 -36.40
C ALA A 32 2.66 11.23 -36.37
N MET A 33 1.80 12.00 -37.02
CA MET A 33 0.48 11.59 -37.48
C MET A 33 0.63 10.81 -38.79
N VAL A 34 -0.01 9.66 -38.90
CA VAL A 34 -0.47 9.09 -40.19
C VAL A 34 -1.78 8.36 -39.93
N GLY A 35 -2.75 8.63 -40.79
CA GLY A 35 -4.14 8.17 -40.68
C GLY A 35 -4.43 6.80 -41.29
N ARG A 36 -5.73 6.64 -41.60
CA ARG A 36 -6.45 5.53 -42.28
C ARG A 36 -7.07 4.53 -41.29
N SER A 37 -8.38 4.56 -41.04
CA SER A 37 -9.56 4.35 -41.91
C SER A 37 -9.82 2.87 -42.24
N LEU A 38 -11.10 2.49 -42.08
CA LEU A 38 -11.83 1.36 -42.68
C LEU A 38 -11.72 -0.05 -42.06
N ARG A 39 -12.74 -0.47 -41.30
CA ARG A 39 -13.88 -1.30 -41.78
C ARG A 39 -14.63 -1.98 -40.62
N ARG A 40 -15.95 -1.77 -40.59
CA ARG A 40 -16.94 -2.60 -39.89
C ARG A 40 -17.05 -3.95 -40.60
N GLY A 41 -17.11 -5.04 -39.84
CA GLY A 41 -17.47 -6.38 -40.30
C GLY A 41 -18.32 -7.08 -39.23
N PRO A 42 -19.39 -7.81 -39.61
CA PRO A 42 -20.42 -8.28 -38.69
C PRO A 42 -20.05 -9.58 -37.97
N MET A 43 -20.77 -9.80 -36.87
CA MET A 43 -20.79 -10.98 -36.01
C MET A 43 -20.83 -12.30 -36.79
N ARG A 44 -19.97 -13.24 -36.40
CA ARG A 44 -20.21 -14.67 -36.57
C ARG A 44 -20.14 -15.34 -35.21
N SER A 45 -21.31 -15.76 -34.75
CA SER A 45 -21.54 -16.70 -33.64
C SER A 45 -20.76 -17.99 -33.87
N ARG A 46 -19.85 -18.31 -32.93
CA ARG A 46 -19.19 -19.61 -32.85
C ARG A 46 -19.80 -20.46 -31.73
N PRO A 47 -19.98 -21.76 -31.94
CA PRO A 47 -20.69 -22.65 -31.03
C PRO A 47 -19.92 -22.90 -29.74
N LEU A 48 -20.70 -23.10 -28.67
CA LEU A 48 -20.26 -23.45 -27.32
C LEU A 48 -19.62 -24.85 -27.32
N LEU A 49 -18.30 -24.91 -27.41
CA LEU A 49 -17.52 -26.11 -27.08
C LEU A 49 -17.47 -26.26 -25.55
N ARG A 50 -18.21 -27.26 -25.05
CA ARG A 50 -18.10 -27.80 -23.68
C ARG A 50 -16.68 -28.31 -23.44
N CYS A 51 -15.85 -27.53 -22.76
CA CYS A 51 -14.60 -28.03 -22.18
C CYS A 51 -14.91 -28.80 -20.89
N ARG A 52 -15.12 -30.12 -21.02
CA ARG A 52 -15.02 -31.06 -19.90
C ARG A 52 -13.55 -31.20 -19.49
N GLY A 53 -13.29 -31.04 -18.19
CA GLY A 53 -12.26 -31.75 -17.44
C GLY A 53 -10.80 -31.59 -17.85
N ARG A 54 -10.10 -30.62 -17.24
CA ARG A 54 -8.71 -30.82 -16.81
C ARG A 54 -8.49 -30.17 -15.44
N ARG A 55 -8.45 -31.00 -14.40
CA ARG A 55 -7.87 -30.63 -13.09
C ARG A 55 -6.44 -30.20 -13.37
N ARG A 56 -6.14 -28.91 -13.22
CA ARG A 56 -4.75 -28.43 -13.24
C ARG A 56 -4.10 -28.84 -11.92
N PRO A 57 -2.89 -29.42 -11.92
CA PRO A 57 -2.22 -29.82 -10.70
C PRO A 57 -1.94 -28.59 -9.82
N ILE A 58 -2.34 -28.69 -8.56
CA ILE A 58 -2.08 -27.75 -7.47
C ILE A 58 -0.61 -27.91 -7.05
N LEU A 59 0.35 -27.58 -7.92
CA LEU A 59 1.77 -27.57 -7.56
C LEU A 59 2.52 -26.57 -8.45
N ALA A 60 2.08 -25.32 -8.47
CA ALA A 60 2.98 -24.23 -8.81
C ALA A 60 3.59 -23.74 -7.50
N ARG A 61 4.79 -24.24 -7.21
CA ARG A 61 5.78 -23.61 -6.33
C ARG A 61 5.87 -22.12 -6.69
N LEU A 62 5.09 -21.27 -6.04
CA LEU A 62 5.37 -19.84 -5.98
C LEU A 62 6.44 -19.64 -4.91
N SER A 63 7.65 -20.09 -5.21
CA SER A 63 8.86 -19.58 -4.60
C SER A 63 9.12 -18.18 -5.14
N CYS A 64 8.21 -17.24 -4.86
CA CYS A 64 8.50 -15.82 -4.95
C CYS A 64 9.26 -15.40 -3.68
N ARG A 65 10.50 -15.89 -3.55
CA ARG A 65 11.55 -15.13 -2.83
C ARG A 65 11.77 -13.86 -3.66
N GLN A 66 10.95 -12.86 -3.45
CA GLN A 66 11.01 -11.58 -4.17
C GLN A 66 11.56 -10.52 -3.23
N ASP A 67 12.42 -9.67 -3.79
CA ASP A 67 13.21 -8.61 -3.17
C ASP A 67 12.37 -7.56 -2.42
N THR A 68 11.77 -7.96 -1.31
CA THR A 68 11.12 -7.03 -0.39
C THR A 68 12.11 -5.97 0.09
N GLY A 69 13.39 -6.32 0.23
CA GLY A 69 14.46 -5.39 0.58
C GLY A 69 14.58 -4.20 -0.40
N GLY A 70 14.52 -4.43 -1.71
CA GLY A 70 14.65 -3.36 -2.71
C GLY A 70 13.46 -2.39 -2.68
N VAL A 71 12.25 -2.93 -2.57
CA VAL A 71 11.01 -2.13 -2.49
C VAL A 71 10.96 -1.33 -1.19
N LEU A 72 11.33 -1.96 -0.07
CA LEU A 72 11.34 -1.34 1.24
C LEU A 72 12.37 -0.20 1.29
N ASN A 73 13.59 -0.44 0.81
CA ASN A 73 14.62 0.59 0.72
C ASN A 73 14.19 1.80 -0.12
N LYS A 74 13.50 1.54 -1.25
CA LYS A 74 12.95 2.61 -2.08
C LYS A 74 11.86 3.40 -1.36
N ALA A 75 10.95 2.73 -0.65
CA ALA A 75 9.89 3.39 0.11
C ALA A 75 10.46 4.23 1.27
N VAL A 76 11.46 3.69 1.97
CA VAL A 76 12.18 4.40 3.04
C VAL A 76 12.88 5.65 2.49
N ARG A 77 13.59 5.54 1.36
CA ARG A 77 14.19 6.71 0.69
C ARG A 77 13.14 7.75 0.31
N LEU A 78 12.00 7.34 -0.25
CA LEU A 78 10.93 8.27 -0.61
C LEU A 78 10.29 8.94 0.63
N CYS A 79 10.20 8.20 1.74
CA CYS A 79 9.82 8.73 3.05
C CYS A 79 10.78 9.87 3.50
N LEU A 80 12.09 9.71 3.29
CA LEU A 80 13.13 10.67 3.68
C LEU A 80 13.30 11.84 2.69
N GLU A 81 13.30 11.58 1.39
CA GLU A 81 13.54 12.58 0.33
C GLU A 81 12.49 13.70 0.32
N ARG A 82 11.25 13.39 0.71
CA ARG A 82 10.17 14.39 0.81
C ARG A 82 10.13 15.08 2.17
N GLY A 83 11.20 14.93 2.96
CA GLY A 83 11.46 15.44 4.30
C GLY A 83 10.70 16.72 4.64
N GLY A 84 9.50 16.54 5.19
CA GLY A 84 8.84 17.54 6.00
C GLY A 84 9.27 17.37 7.48
N PRO A 85 8.88 18.29 8.38
CA PRO A 85 9.10 18.11 9.81
C PRO A 85 8.62 16.73 10.26
N SER A 86 9.32 16.10 11.22
CA SER A 86 9.21 14.68 11.62
C SER A 86 7.79 14.10 11.70
N ARG A 87 6.80 14.93 12.00
CA ARG A 87 5.37 14.61 11.97
C ARG A 87 4.82 14.14 10.60
N TYR A 88 5.49 14.44 9.49
CA TYR A 88 5.08 14.07 8.13
C TYR A 88 5.91 12.95 7.50
N SER A 89 6.90 12.39 8.19
CA SER A 89 7.77 11.32 7.66
C SER A 89 7.12 9.94 7.66
N MET A 90 5.81 9.88 7.44
CA MET A 90 5.05 8.64 7.32
C MET A 90 4.68 8.39 5.86
N CYS A 91 5.01 7.20 5.35
CA CYS A 91 4.61 6.75 4.04
C CYS A 91 3.88 5.41 4.10
N ALA A 92 2.93 5.21 3.19
CA ALA A 92 2.22 3.96 3.04
C ALA A 92 2.11 3.55 1.57
N PHE A 93 2.06 2.25 1.33
CA PHE A 93 1.89 1.68 0.00
C PHE A 93 1.22 0.31 0.09
N VAL A 94 0.60 -0.13 -1.00
CA VAL A 94 -0.04 -1.46 -1.07
C VAL A 94 0.80 -2.35 -1.96
N THR A 95 1.08 -3.56 -1.49
CA THR A 95 1.77 -4.61 -2.26
C THR A 95 0.84 -5.78 -2.57
N CYS A 96 1.09 -6.50 -3.65
CA CYS A 96 0.41 -7.75 -3.99
C CYS A 96 1.42 -8.72 -4.61
N GLY A 97 1.71 -9.81 -3.91
CA GLY A 97 2.69 -10.80 -4.37
C GLY A 97 4.07 -10.19 -4.61
N GLY A 98 4.58 -9.42 -3.66
CA GLY A 98 5.92 -8.81 -3.69
C GLY A 98 6.05 -7.50 -4.50
N LYS A 99 5.03 -7.14 -5.29
CA LYS A 99 5.04 -5.92 -6.12
C LYS A 99 4.20 -4.81 -5.51
N VAL A 100 4.68 -3.57 -5.57
CA VAL A 100 3.87 -2.39 -5.23
C VAL A 100 2.80 -2.19 -6.30
N ILE A 101 1.54 -2.12 -5.87
CA ILE A 101 0.38 -1.89 -6.75
C ILE A 101 -0.26 -0.52 -6.54
N ALA A 102 0.02 0.15 -5.43
CA ALA A 102 -0.45 1.50 -5.12
C ALA A 102 0.51 2.20 -4.15
N GLY A 103 0.66 3.52 -4.27
CA GLY A 103 1.64 4.32 -3.52
C GLY A 103 3.04 4.33 -4.15
N PRO A 104 4.06 4.81 -3.41
CA PRO A 104 4.01 5.30 -2.04
C PRO A 104 3.26 6.63 -1.90
N ALA A 105 2.42 6.69 -0.88
CA ALA A 105 1.67 7.87 -0.48
C ALA A 105 2.17 8.36 0.89
N GLN A 106 1.98 9.64 1.18
CA GLN A 106 2.42 10.27 2.42
C GLN A 106 1.27 11.04 3.07
N CYS A 107 1.37 11.28 4.37
CA CYS A 107 0.51 12.23 5.06
C CYS A 107 0.78 13.63 4.52
N GLY A 108 -0.23 14.31 3.95
CA GLY A 108 -0.03 15.63 3.36
C GLY A 108 -1.31 16.46 3.29
N LEU A 109 -1.14 17.79 3.35
CA LEU A 109 -2.22 18.78 3.40
C LEU A 109 -3.05 18.93 2.11
N GLY A 110 -2.73 18.18 1.05
CA GLY A 110 -3.28 18.43 -0.29
C GLY A 110 -3.75 17.20 -1.06
N SER A 111 -3.77 15.99 -0.48
CA SER A 111 -4.33 14.84 -1.19
C SER A 111 -5.86 14.94 -1.22
N PRO A 112 -6.50 15.10 -2.39
CA PRO A 112 -7.95 15.04 -2.45
C PRO A 112 -8.36 13.63 -2.04
N THR A 113 -9.09 13.52 -0.93
CA THR A 113 -9.84 12.30 -0.59
C THR A 113 -10.62 11.87 -1.83
N PRO A 114 -10.34 10.70 -2.42
CA PRO A 114 -11.05 10.30 -3.63
C PRO A 114 -12.54 10.23 -3.33
N SER A 115 -13.35 10.79 -4.22
CA SER A 115 -14.81 10.81 -4.10
C SER A 115 -15.40 9.42 -3.82
N ALA A 116 -14.80 8.37 -4.42
CA ALA A 116 -15.18 6.98 -4.18
C ALA A 116 -15.00 6.54 -2.71
N PHE A 117 -13.95 7.03 -2.04
CA PHE A 117 -13.70 6.74 -0.63
C PHE A 117 -14.50 7.62 0.31
N ARG A 118 -14.90 8.84 -0.11
CA ARG A 118 -15.81 9.68 0.68
C ARG A 118 -17.15 9.00 0.93
N LEU A 119 -17.76 8.41 -0.10
CA LEU A 119 -19.05 7.71 0.04
C LEU A 119 -18.96 6.51 0.98
N GLN A 120 -17.86 5.76 0.92
CA GLN A 120 -17.65 4.59 1.77
C GLN A 120 -17.32 5.00 3.21
N ALA A 121 -16.45 5.99 3.40
CA ALA A 121 -16.14 6.56 4.71
C ALA A 121 -17.38 7.18 5.38
N HIS A 122 -18.25 7.86 4.62
CA HIS A 122 -19.51 8.39 5.12
C HIS A 122 -20.45 7.30 5.62
N ARG A 123 -20.57 6.18 4.88
CA ARG A 123 -21.41 5.04 5.30
C ARG A 123 -20.90 4.38 6.58
N SER A 124 -19.59 4.41 6.80
CA SER A 124 -18.97 3.83 8.01
C SER A 124 -18.91 4.81 9.19
N GLY A 125 -19.47 6.02 9.06
CA GLY A 125 -19.42 7.06 10.10
C GLY A 125 -17.99 7.54 10.39
N HIS A 126 -17.06 7.31 9.47
CA HIS A 126 -15.68 7.76 9.62
C HIS A 126 -15.58 9.23 9.25
N ALA A 127 -14.98 10.03 10.14
CA ALA A 127 -14.67 11.43 9.87
C ALA A 127 -13.82 11.48 8.59
N SER A 128 -14.46 11.86 7.49
CA SER A 128 -13.99 11.70 6.11
C SER A 128 -12.81 12.62 5.74
N GLN A 129 -12.13 13.18 6.75
CA GLN A 129 -11.06 14.16 6.61
C GLN A 129 -9.70 13.66 7.12
N THR A 130 -9.55 12.38 7.49
CA THR A 130 -8.24 11.85 7.92
C THR A 130 -7.26 11.86 6.73
N ARG A 131 -6.29 12.78 6.76
CA ARG A 131 -5.21 12.91 5.74
C ARG A 131 -4.06 11.94 6.00
N HIS A 132 -4.42 10.69 6.29
CA HIS A 132 -3.50 9.62 6.65
C HIS A 132 -2.85 9.00 5.40
N ALA A 133 -1.57 8.64 5.49
CA ALA A 133 -0.82 8.05 4.39
C ALA A 133 -1.50 6.74 3.92
N GLU A 134 -2.05 5.98 4.85
CA GLU A 134 -2.78 4.72 4.62
C GLU A 134 -3.99 4.95 3.71
N VAL A 135 -4.79 5.97 4.02
CA VAL A 135 -5.98 6.34 3.22
C VAL A 135 -5.53 6.75 1.81
N ALA A 136 -4.47 7.56 1.70
CA ALA A 136 -3.92 7.98 0.41
C ALA A 136 -3.34 6.80 -0.41
N ALA A 137 -2.75 5.80 0.24
CA ALA A 137 -2.26 4.60 -0.43
C ALA A 137 -3.40 3.70 -0.94
N LEU A 138 -4.44 3.52 -0.12
CA LEU A 138 -5.64 2.75 -0.48
C LEU A 138 -6.44 3.46 -1.59
N ALA A 139 -6.51 4.79 -1.53
CA ALA A 139 -7.06 5.67 -2.55
C ALA A 139 -6.42 5.48 -3.94
N ALA A 140 -5.13 5.18 -3.97
CA ALA A 140 -4.36 4.97 -5.20
C ALA A 140 -4.51 3.56 -5.80
N LEU A 141 -5.31 2.67 -5.19
CA LEU A 141 -5.56 1.35 -5.75
C LEU A 141 -6.23 1.42 -7.13
N PRO A 142 -5.82 0.56 -8.08
CA PRO A 142 -6.48 0.45 -9.38
C PRO A 142 -7.99 0.22 -9.23
N ARG A 143 -8.79 1.03 -9.93
CA ARG A 143 -10.25 0.88 -9.95
C ARG A 143 -10.65 -0.48 -10.53
N GLY A 144 -11.75 -1.03 -10.02
CA GLY A 144 -12.27 -2.33 -10.48
C GLY A 144 -11.44 -3.54 -10.04
N MET A 145 -10.51 -3.38 -9.09
CA MET A 145 -9.79 -4.52 -8.54
C MET A 145 -10.75 -5.47 -7.82
N GLN A 146 -10.73 -6.74 -8.23
CA GLN A 146 -11.59 -7.76 -7.62
C GLN A 146 -11.24 -7.97 -6.14
N ARG A 147 -12.26 -8.14 -5.30
CA ARG A 147 -12.11 -8.42 -3.86
C ARG A 147 -11.20 -9.61 -3.56
N ARG A 148 -11.23 -10.65 -4.41
CA ARG A 148 -10.32 -11.82 -4.30
C ARG A 148 -8.84 -11.45 -4.42
N ARG A 149 -8.51 -10.46 -5.25
CA ARG A 149 -7.14 -9.96 -5.43
C ARG A 149 -6.73 -9.06 -4.26
N LEU A 150 -7.64 -8.19 -3.79
CA LEU A 150 -7.42 -7.34 -2.62
C LEU A 150 -7.09 -8.15 -1.35
N ARG A 151 -7.70 -9.32 -1.17
CA ARG A 151 -7.36 -10.23 -0.05
C ARG A 151 -5.92 -10.75 -0.06
N ARG A 152 -5.25 -10.71 -1.21
CA ARG A 152 -3.82 -11.08 -1.35
C ARG A 152 -2.90 -9.87 -1.27
N CYS A 153 -3.47 -8.68 -1.10
CA CYS A 153 -2.73 -7.44 -0.98
C CYS A 153 -2.38 -7.18 0.49
N HIS A 154 -1.26 -6.51 0.71
CA HIS A 154 -0.78 -6.10 2.03
C HIS A 154 -0.62 -4.57 2.02
N LEU A 155 -1.16 -3.89 3.02
CA LEU A 155 -0.81 -2.50 3.29
C LEU A 155 0.53 -2.48 4.05
N VAL A 156 1.47 -1.65 3.61
CA VAL A 156 2.72 -1.40 4.32
C VAL A 156 2.75 0.06 4.74
N VAL A 157 3.04 0.31 6.02
CA VAL A 157 3.07 1.66 6.63
C VAL A 157 4.38 1.84 7.36
N LEU A 158 5.13 2.87 7.01
CA LEU A 158 6.46 3.11 7.54
C LEU A 158 6.55 4.55 8.02
N ARG A 159 7.22 4.73 9.14
CA ARG A 159 7.74 6.02 9.56
C ARG A 159 9.25 5.90 9.65
N ALA A 160 9.95 6.71 8.87
CA ALA A 160 11.41 6.73 8.86
C ALA A 160 11.89 8.11 9.29
N GLU A 161 12.96 8.14 10.04
CA GLU A 161 13.67 9.35 10.43
C GLU A 161 15.16 9.13 10.18
N GLU A 162 15.84 10.16 9.70
CA GLU A 162 17.29 10.15 9.57
C GLU A 162 17.87 10.80 10.83
N ASP A 163 18.71 10.06 11.56
CA ASP A 163 19.40 10.61 12.72
C ASP A 163 20.49 11.61 12.28
N PRO A 164 21.00 12.47 13.17
CA PRO A 164 22.07 13.42 12.82
C PRO A 164 23.36 12.78 12.30
N ALA A 165 23.54 11.47 12.50
CA ALA A 165 24.67 10.70 11.97
C ALA A 165 24.38 10.09 10.58
N GLY A 166 23.25 10.45 9.95
CA GLY A 166 22.82 9.96 8.64
C GLY A 166 22.28 8.52 8.66
N ARG A 167 22.01 7.95 9.84
CA ARG A 167 21.46 6.60 9.96
C ARG A 167 19.94 6.66 9.95
N ILE A 168 19.34 5.79 9.15
CA ILE A 168 17.90 5.69 9.04
C ILE A 168 17.35 4.84 10.18
N ARG A 169 16.42 5.41 10.96
CA ARG A 169 15.69 4.72 12.02
C ARG A 169 14.22 4.63 11.66
N LEU A 170 13.65 3.45 11.86
CA LEU A 170 12.21 3.26 11.76
C LEU A 170 11.58 3.63 13.11
N GLN A 171 10.49 4.40 13.06
CA GLN A 171 9.67 4.74 14.22
C GLN A 171 8.32 4.02 14.14
N LEU A 172 7.58 4.00 15.25
CA LEU A 172 6.24 3.43 15.28
C LEU A 172 5.33 4.07 14.23
N ALA A 173 4.78 3.24 13.34
CA ALA A 173 3.85 3.64 12.29
C ALA A 173 2.60 2.75 12.26
N ARG A 174 2.15 2.29 13.43
CA ARG A 174 0.95 1.47 13.54
C ARG A 174 -0.26 2.27 13.02
N PRO A 175 -1.06 1.72 12.08
CA PRO A 175 -2.24 2.41 11.58
C PRO A 175 -3.25 2.68 12.69
N CYS A 176 -3.90 3.85 12.64
CA CYS A 176 -4.98 4.15 13.56
C CYS A 176 -6.18 3.21 13.33
N ARG A 177 -7.09 3.15 14.30
CA ARG A 177 -8.27 2.27 14.24
C ARG A 177 -9.10 2.47 12.97
N ASP A 178 -9.29 3.72 12.53
CA ASP A 178 -10.10 4.05 11.35
C ASP A 178 -9.43 3.60 10.05
N CYS A 179 -8.10 3.76 9.93
CA CYS A 179 -7.35 3.27 8.77
C CYS A 179 -7.37 1.74 8.69
N ALA A 180 -7.23 1.07 9.84
CA ALA A 180 -7.30 -0.39 9.90
C ALA A 180 -8.70 -0.92 9.55
N ARG A 181 -9.78 -0.24 10.00
CA ARG A 181 -11.17 -0.57 9.59
C ARG A 181 -11.35 -0.42 8.10
N LEU A 182 -10.84 0.68 7.52
CA LEU A 182 -10.89 0.91 6.08
C LEU A 182 -10.17 -0.20 5.30
N CYS A 183 -9.04 -0.72 5.78
CA CYS A 183 -8.40 -1.89 5.18
C CYS A 183 -9.34 -3.11 5.13
N CYS A 184 -10.01 -3.42 6.23
CA CYS A 184 -10.96 -4.53 6.33
C CYS A 184 -12.12 -4.38 5.33
N GLU A 185 -12.68 -3.17 5.20
CA GLU A 185 -13.79 -2.87 4.30
C GLU A 185 -13.41 -3.04 2.82
N ILE A 186 -12.25 -2.50 2.42
CA ILE A 186 -11.70 -2.65 1.07
C ILE A 186 -11.35 -4.13 0.80
N GLY A 187 -11.03 -4.88 1.85
CA GLY A 187 -10.66 -6.29 1.78
C GLY A 187 -9.15 -6.52 1.71
N VAL A 188 -8.34 -5.54 2.11
CA VAL A 188 -6.91 -5.72 2.39
C VAL A 188 -6.78 -6.38 3.76
N GLN A 189 -6.27 -7.62 3.79
CA GLN A 189 -6.31 -8.45 5.00
C GLN A 189 -5.09 -8.30 5.88
N LYS A 190 -3.95 -7.89 5.33
CA LYS A 190 -2.67 -7.86 6.03
C LYS A 190 -2.10 -6.45 6.06
N VAL A 191 -1.54 -6.11 7.20
CA VAL A 191 -0.92 -4.81 7.45
C VAL A 191 0.47 -5.07 8.00
N THR A 192 1.48 -4.50 7.34
CA THR A 192 2.85 -4.45 7.82
C THR A 192 3.16 -3.03 8.26
N TYR A 193 3.66 -2.85 9.48
CA TYR A 193 4.02 -1.54 10.01
C TYR A 193 5.33 -1.55 10.77
N SER A 194 6.00 -0.40 10.85
CA SER A 194 7.19 -0.23 11.69
C SER A 194 6.83 -0.09 13.16
N THR A 195 7.60 -0.75 14.04
CA THR A 195 7.40 -0.77 15.50
C THR A 195 8.31 0.24 16.21
N GLU A 196 8.13 0.41 17.52
CA GLU A 196 8.98 1.29 18.35
C GLU A 196 10.44 0.82 18.39
N GLU A 197 10.67 -0.50 18.29
CA GLU A 197 12.00 -1.11 18.24
C GLU A 197 12.68 -0.97 16.86
N GLY A 198 12.05 -0.25 15.93
CA GLY A 198 12.56 -0.08 14.57
C GLY A 198 12.48 -1.34 13.71
N THR A 199 11.65 -2.31 14.10
CA THR A 199 11.42 -3.55 13.33
C THR A 199 10.13 -3.47 12.52
N LEU A 200 9.90 -4.44 11.62
CA LEU A 200 8.63 -4.56 10.89
C LEU A 200 7.78 -5.68 11.48
N ARG A 201 6.54 -5.36 11.81
CA ARG A 201 5.53 -6.32 12.28
C ARG A 201 4.43 -6.46 11.24
N THR A 202 4.00 -7.68 10.98
CA THR A 202 2.88 -7.97 10.06
C THR A 202 1.76 -8.64 10.81
N GLU A 203 0.55 -8.09 10.70
CA GLU A 203 -0.66 -8.57 11.38
C GLU A 203 -1.83 -8.63 10.42
N MET A 204 -2.91 -9.28 10.84
CA MET A 204 -4.18 -9.14 10.14
C MET A 204 -4.79 -7.78 10.46
N ALA A 205 -5.45 -7.16 9.47
CA ALA A 205 -6.08 -5.85 9.65
C ALA A 205 -7.13 -5.87 10.78
N ALA A 206 -7.84 -6.99 10.99
CA ALA A 206 -8.80 -7.16 12.08
C ALA A 206 -8.13 -7.09 13.47
N ASP A 207 -6.96 -7.69 13.61
CA ASP A 207 -6.20 -7.68 14.88
C ASP A 207 -5.69 -6.26 15.17
N VAL A 208 -5.21 -5.55 14.14
CA VAL A 208 -4.84 -4.14 14.25
C VAL A 208 -6.05 -3.30 14.70
N VAL A 209 -7.26 -3.54 14.18
CA VAL A 209 -8.46 -2.82 14.62
C VAL A 209 -8.79 -3.04 16.10
N ALA A 210 -8.55 -4.25 16.61
CA ALA A 210 -8.85 -4.60 18.00
C ALA A 210 -7.91 -3.89 18.99
N GLU A 211 -6.64 -3.71 18.61
CA GLU A 211 -5.60 -3.16 19.47
C GLU A 211 -5.31 -1.66 19.22
N SER A 212 -5.73 -1.10 18.09
CA SER A 212 -5.43 0.29 17.74
C SER A 212 -6.26 1.30 18.51
N ARG A 213 -5.59 2.38 18.93
CA ARG A 213 -6.23 3.57 19.49
C ARG A 213 -7.04 4.32 18.41
N PRO A 214 -8.15 4.97 18.77
CA PRO A 214 -8.85 5.88 17.86
C PRO A 214 -7.92 7.02 17.44
N SER A 215 -8.14 7.58 16.25
CA SER A 215 -7.37 8.75 15.80
C SER A 215 -7.61 9.94 16.74
N SER A 216 -6.55 10.64 17.14
CA SER A 216 -6.64 11.79 18.05
C SER A 216 -7.49 12.94 17.49
N GLY A 217 -7.71 12.97 16.17
CA GLY A 217 -8.59 13.95 15.52
C GLY A 217 -10.09 13.72 15.73
N THR A 218 -10.49 12.52 16.17
CA THR A 218 -11.91 12.16 16.33
C THR A 218 -12.51 12.70 17.65
N LEU A 219 -11.66 13.03 18.63
CA LEU A 219 -12.09 13.54 19.95
C LEU A 219 -12.68 14.95 19.90
N PHE A 220 -12.26 15.80 18.96
CA PHE A 220 -12.77 17.18 18.88
C PHE A 220 -14.19 17.31 18.34
N HIS A 221 -14.69 16.32 17.58
CA HIS A 221 -16.06 16.37 17.06
C HIS A 221 -17.12 15.87 18.04
N LEU A 222 -16.73 15.06 19.04
CA LEU A 222 -17.67 14.51 20.03
C LEU A 222 -17.89 15.42 21.24
N LEU A 223 -17.12 16.50 21.38
CA LEU A 223 -17.27 17.49 22.47
C LEU A 223 -18.05 18.74 22.05
N ASN A 224 -18.52 18.81 20.80
CA ASN A 224 -19.26 19.97 20.25
C ASN A 224 -20.73 19.66 19.91
N HIS A 225 -21.26 18.55 20.44
CA HIS A 225 -22.68 18.17 20.36
C HIS A 225 -23.13 17.66 21.72
#